data_AF-A0A0F9BUN5-F1
#
_entry.id   AF-A0A0F9BUN5-F1
#
_cell.length_a   1.000
_cell.length_b   1.000
_cell.length_c   1.000
_cell.angle_alpha   90.00
_cell.angle_beta   90.00
_cell.angle_gamma   90.00
#
_symmetry.space_group_name_H-M   'P 1'
#
loop_
_entity.id
_entity.type
_entity.pdbx_description
1 polymer ?
#
loop_
_entity_poly.entity_id
_entity_poly.type
_entity_poly.pdbx_seq_one_letter_code
_entity_poly.pdbx_strand_id
1 'polypeptide(L)'
;RTYKMKKILLIIIMSIFLVSIASAEIQTLGVFKQNTNVTLIQTCGTCTFNNITSVLYPNSSIALSNISMAKDGTFYSFILNNSFTITKGEYIVNGFGDLGGTNIVWNYNFLITPSGENNNLLGFFIVTYLVLFGIVFVFPKISAFIFLGTTYWHIPMIIFFLGIILWFFENRYQYIRGGYKK
;
A
#
# COMPACT_ATOMS: atom_id res chain seq x y z
N ARG A 1 -44.09 -17.65 3.11
CA ARG A 1 -42.90 -18.55 2.99
C ARG A 1 -41.71 -17.92 2.22
N THR A 2 -41.92 -16.85 1.46
CA THR A 2 -40.92 -16.12 0.65
C THR A 2 -39.91 -15.26 1.45
N TYR A 3 -40.20 -14.90 2.70
CA TYR A 3 -39.31 -14.08 3.53
C TYR A 3 -38.05 -14.83 4.01
N LYS A 4 -38.11 -16.16 4.11
CA LYS A 4 -37.00 -17.00 4.62
C LYS A 4 -35.86 -17.18 3.60
N MET A 5 -36.16 -17.14 2.30
CA MET A 5 -35.16 -17.26 1.24
C MET A 5 -34.32 -15.98 1.05
N LYS A 6 -34.88 -14.79 1.36
CA LYS A 6 -34.16 -13.51 1.24
C LYS A 6 -33.01 -13.38 2.25
N LYS A 7 -33.13 -13.98 3.44
CA LYS A 7 -32.08 -13.95 4.48
C LYS A 7 -30.86 -14.82 4.10
N ILE A 8 -31.11 -15.95 3.44
CA ILE A 8 -30.03 -16.86 2.99
C ILE A 8 -29.23 -16.20 1.87
N LEU A 9 -29.90 -15.54 0.91
CA LEU A 9 -29.23 -14.80 -0.15
C LEU A 9 -28.34 -13.68 0.40
N LEU A 10 -28.80 -12.94 1.42
CA LEU A 10 -28.02 -11.90 2.08
C LEU A 10 -26.75 -12.46 2.74
N ILE A 11 -26.86 -13.59 3.44
CA ILE A 11 -25.72 -14.24 4.10
C ILE A 11 -24.69 -14.73 3.06
N ILE A 12 -25.15 -15.28 1.93
CA ILE A 12 -24.27 -15.74 0.84
C ILE A 12 -23.52 -14.55 0.23
N ILE A 13 -24.22 -13.47 -0.10
CA ILE A 13 -23.59 -12.25 -0.64
C ILE A 13 -22.57 -11.70 0.36
N MET A 14 -22.91 -11.63 1.65
CA MET A 14 -22.01 -11.13 2.70
C MET A 14 -20.77 -12.03 2.88
N SER A 15 -20.93 -13.35 2.74
CA SER A 15 -19.81 -14.30 2.84
C SER A 15 -18.81 -14.22 1.67
N ILE A 16 -19.26 -13.87 0.45
CA ILE A 16 -18.36 -13.72 -0.71
C ILE A 16 -17.40 -12.53 -0.52
N PHE A 17 -17.83 -11.47 0.16
CA PHE A 17 -16.97 -10.32 0.47
C PHE A 17 -15.95 -10.60 1.59
N LEU A 18 -16.15 -11.65 2.40
CA LEU A 18 -15.20 -12.00 3.47
C LEU A 18 -14.01 -12.81 2.95
N VAL A 19 -14.13 -13.48 1.80
CA VAL A 19 -13.04 -14.30 1.23
C VAL A 19 -11.94 -13.44 0.60
N SER A 20 -12.25 -12.22 0.14
CA SER A 20 -11.29 -11.34 -0.54
C SER A 20 -10.22 -10.70 0.37
N ILE A 21 -10.28 -10.91 1.69
CA ILE A 21 -9.33 -10.29 2.64
C ILE A 21 -8.16 -11.23 2.96
N ALA A 22 -8.21 -12.50 2.54
CA ALA A 22 -7.08 -13.41 2.64
C ALA A 22 -6.02 -13.14 1.54
N SER A 23 -5.52 -11.91 1.45
CA SER A 23 -4.30 -11.63 0.68
C SER A 23 -3.11 -12.10 1.50
N ALA A 24 -2.27 -12.98 0.94
CA ALA A 24 -0.95 -13.23 1.50
C ALA A 24 -0.18 -11.90 1.46
N GLU A 25 0.02 -11.30 2.63
CA GLU A 25 0.78 -10.06 2.75
C GLU A 25 2.24 -10.36 2.42
N ILE A 26 2.66 -10.04 1.20
CA ILE A 26 4.08 -9.95 0.87
C ILE A 26 4.63 -8.83 1.74
N GLN A 27 5.65 -9.14 2.55
CA GLN A 27 6.32 -8.13 3.34
C GLN A 27 6.89 -7.08 2.40
N THR A 28 6.50 -5.83 2.61
CA THR A 28 7.01 -4.70 1.85
C THR A 28 7.85 -3.83 2.75
N LEU A 29 9.06 -3.49 2.28
CA LEU A 29 9.93 -2.56 2.98
C LEU A 29 9.45 -1.11 2.82
N GLY A 30 8.60 -0.84 1.82
CA GLY A 30 7.96 0.44 1.58
C GLY A 30 8.28 1.05 0.22
N VAL A 31 8.06 2.36 0.13
CA VAL A 31 8.28 3.14 -1.10
C VAL A 31 9.43 4.10 -0.89
N PHE A 32 10.36 4.10 -1.84
CA PHE A 32 11.57 4.90 -1.80
C PHE A 32 11.67 5.78 -3.05
N LYS A 33 12.40 6.88 -2.89
CA LYS A 33 12.62 7.85 -3.96
C LYS A 33 13.70 7.35 -4.92
N GLN A 34 13.47 7.54 -6.21
CA GLN A 34 14.45 7.27 -7.27
C GLN A 34 15.77 8.03 -7.02
N ASN A 35 16.90 7.41 -7.39
CA ASN A 35 18.24 7.96 -7.25
C ASN A 35 18.62 8.29 -5.78
N THR A 36 18.12 7.49 -4.83
CA THR A 36 18.51 7.59 -3.42
C THR A 36 18.98 6.24 -2.91
N ASN A 37 19.83 6.25 -1.88
CA ASN A 37 20.27 5.01 -1.25
C ASN A 37 19.10 4.39 -0.49
N VAL A 38 18.99 3.06 -0.55
CA VAL A 38 17.96 2.30 0.16
C VAL A 38 18.63 1.36 1.14
N THR A 39 18.26 1.46 2.42
CA THR A 39 18.77 0.54 3.44
C THR A 39 17.90 -0.71 3.47
N LEU A 40 18.45 -1.80 2.95
CA LEU A 40 17.87 -3.14 3.01
C LEU A 40 18.08 -3.68 4.43
N ILE A 41 17.01 -4.08 5.10
CA ILE A 41 17.05 -4.55 6.49
C ILE A 41 16.40 -5.91 6.62
N GLN A 42 16.89 -6.68 7.59
CA GLN A 42 16.27 -7.90 8.09
C GLN A 42 16.55 -8.04 9.58
N THR A 43 15.63 -8.70 10.28
CA THR A 43 15.77 -8.99 11.72
C THR A 43 15.81 -10.48 11.95
N CYS A 44 16.78 -10.95 12.72
CA CYS A 44 16.82 -12.33 13.14
C CYS A 44 17.45 -12.46 14.54
N GLY A 45 16.71 -13.06 15.47
CA GLY A 45 17.12 -13.15 16.87
C GLY A 45 18.29 -14.12 17.11
N THR A 46 18.31 -15.25 16.40
CA THR A 46 19.26 -16.35 16.65
C THR A 46 20.13 -16.69 15.43
N CYS A 47 20.11 -15.88 14.37
CA CYS A 47 20.98 -16.08 13.21
C CYS A 47 22.43 -15.68 13.54
N THR A 48 23.38 -16.41 12.98
CA THR A 48 24.79 -15.99 12.95
C THR A 48 25.05 -15.07 11.77
N PHE A 49 24.42 -15.31 10.62
CA PHE A 49 24.50 -14.49 9.41
C PHE A 49 23.13 -14.28 8.77
N ASN A 50 23.03 -13.24 7.96
CA ASN A 50 21.90 -13.03 7.07
C ASN A 50 22.41 -12.41 5.78
N ASN A 51 22.16 -13.07 4.65
CA ASN A 51 22.78 -12.73 3.38
C ASN A 51 21.70 -12.53 2.31
N ILE A 52 21.92 -11.52 1.47
CA ILE A 52 21.13 -11.25 0.27
C ILE A 52 21.65 -12.16 -0.84
N THR A 53 20.81 -13.05 -1.35
CA THR A 53 21.14 -13.90 -2.51
C THR A 53 20.98 -13.13 -3.81
N SER A 54 19.91 -12.34 -3.92
CA SER A 54 19.68 -11.50 -5.08
C SER A 54 18.81 -10.29 -4.79
N VAL A 55 19.07 -9.20 -5.50
CA VAL A 55 18.15 -8.09 -5.70
C VAL A 55 17.77 -8.10 -7.17
N LEU A 56 16.48 -8.14 -7.47
CA LEU A 56 15.95 -8.13 -8.83
C LEU A 56 15.42 -6.74 -9.16
N TYR A 57 15.74 -6.26 -10.36
CA TYR A 57 15.12 -5.09 -10.97
C TYR A 57 13.65 -5.37 -11.32
N PRO A 58 12.86 -4.32 -11.64
CA PRO A 58 11.47 -4.47 -12.08
C PRO A 58 11.28 -5.29 -13.37
N ASN A 59 12.32 -5.44 -14.18
CA ASN A 59 12.35 -6.30 -15.37
C ASN A 59 12.86 -7.73 -15.07
N SER A 60 12.94 -8.11 -13.81
CA SER A 60 13.44 -9.40 -13.32
C SER A 60 14.92 -9.70 -13.59
N SER A 61 15.72 -8.74 -14.08
CA SER A 61 17.16 -8.93 -14.19
C SER A 61 17.84 -8.72 -12.83
N ILE A 62 18.98 -9.39 -12.62
CA ILE A 62 19.71 -9.31 -11.35
C ILE A 62 20.41 -7.96 -11.26
N ALA A 63 20.10 -7.19 -10.21
CA ALA A 63 20.76 -5.95 -9.86
C ALA A 63 22.03 -6.21 -9.02
N LEU A 64 21.90 -7.11 -8.05
CA LEU A 64 22.94 -7.41 -7.08
C LEU A 64 22.79 -8.88 -6.64
N SER A 65 23.89 -9.56 -6.31
CA SER A 65 23.85 -10.94 -5.86
C SER A 65 24.93 -11.27 -4.84
N ASN A 66 24.66 -12.26 -4.00
CA ASN A 66 25.60 -12.86 -3.03
C ASN A 66 26.29 -11.85 -2.11
N ILE A 67 25.49 -11.02 -1.43
CA ILE A 67 25.99 -9.98 -0.53
C ILE A 67 25.73 -10.37 0.92
N SER A 68 26.76 -10.25 1.75
CA SER A 68 26.62 -10.41 3.18
C SER A 68 26.16 -9.10 3.83
N MET A 69 25.14 -9.17 4.68
CA MET A 69 24.64 -8.00 5.41
C MET A 69 25.50 -7.73 6.65
N ALA A 70 25.65 -6.46 7.01
CA ALA A 70 26.31 -6.08 8.25
C ALA A 70 25.39 -6.37 9.44
N LYS A 71 25.92 -7.06 10.46
CA LYS A 71 25.21 -7.44 11.68
C LYS A 71 25.44 -6.43 12.79
N ASP A 72 24.35 -6.00 13.42
CA ASP A 72 24.34 -5.22 14.67
C ASP A 72 23.26 -5.80 15.61
N GLY A 73 23.70 -6.64 16.57
CA GLY A 73 22.80 -7.41 17.42
C GLY A 73 21.90 -8.37 16.63
N THR A 74 20.58 -8.12 16.64
CA THR A 74 19.56 -8.87 15.90
C THR A 74 19.20 -8.23 14.56
N PHE A 75 19.80 -7.07 14.24
CA PHE A 75 19.57 -6.34 13.00
C PHE A 75 20.66 -6.67 11.97
N TYR A 76 20.23 -6.87 10.74
CA TYR A 76 21.08 -7.09 9.58
C TYR A 76 20.75 -6.02 8.55
N SER A 77 21.76 -5.29 8.07
CA SER A 77 21.55 -4.18 7.14
C SER A 77 22.54 -4.19 5.98
N PHE A 78 22.08 -3.68 4.83
CA PHE A 78 22.91 -3.42 3.67
C PHE A 78 22.42 -2.16 2.94
N ILE A 79 23.33 -1.29 2.52
CA ILE A 79 22.98 -0.06 1.78
C ILE A 79 23.04 -0.35 0.29
N LEU A 80 21.88 -0.36 -0.36
CA LEU A 80 21.76 -0.40 -1.80
C LEU A 80 22.04 1.01 -2.36
N ASN A 81 23.12 1.13 -3.14
CA ASN A 81 23.52 2.41 -3.72
C ASN A 81 22.48 2.96 -4.70
N ASN A 82 22.40 4.29 -4.78
CA ASN A 82 21.50 5.02 -5.67
C ASN A 82 21.58 4.58 -7.15
N SER A 83 22.73 4.09 -7.62
CA SER A 83 22.93 3.56 -8.98
C SER A 83 21.98 2.41 -9.32
N PHE A 84 21.54 1.64 -8.33
CA PHE A 84 20.58 0.54 -8.50
C PHE A 84 19.12 1.00 -8.46
N THR A 85 18.87 2.25 -8.08
CA THR A 85 17.52 2.82 -7.89
C THR A 85 17.15 3.80 -9.00
N ILE A 86 17.83 3.72 -10.15
CA ILE A 86 17.54 4.57 -11.32
C ILE A 86 16.25 4.10 -12.01
N THR A 87 15.99 2.80 -12.05
CA THR A 87 14.78 2.26 -12.70
C THR A 87 13.60 2.36 -11.74
N LYS A 88 12.46 2.85 -12.23
CA LYS A 88 11.22 2.92 -11.45
C LYS A 88 10.52 1.56 -11.48
N GLY A 89 9.85 1.20 -10.40
CA GLY A 89 9.09 -0.03 -10.30
C GLY A 89 9.42 -0.83 -9.05
N GLU A 90 8.88 -2.04 -9.00
CA GLU A 90 9.00 -2.94 -7.87
C GLU A 90 10.29 -3.76 -7.96
N TYR A 91 11.04 -3.76 -6.87
CA TYR A 91 12.26 -4.54 -6.70
C TYR A 91 11.98 -5.68 -5.73
N ILE A 92 12.61 -6.83 -5.97
CA ILE A 92 12.48 -8.00 -5.11
C ILE A 92 13.84 -8.28 -4.49
N VAL A 93 13.88 -8.39 -3.17
CA VAL A 93 15.07 -8.80 -2.42
C VAL A 93 14.85 -10.23 -1.94
N ASN A 94 15.78 -11.10 -2.28
CA ASN A 94 15.81 -12.49 -1.83
C ASN A 94 17.04 -12.69 -0.96
N GLY A 95 16.90 -13.53 0.05
CA GLY A 95 18.02 -13.91 0.90
C GLY A 95 17.73 -15.13 1.74
N PHE A 96 18.70 -15.47 2.58
CA PHE A 96 18.56 -16.49 3.60
C PHE A 96 19.38 -16.11 4.83
N GLY A 97 18.88 -16.54 5.99
CA GLY A 97 19.60 -16.50 7.26
C GLY A 97 19.59 -17.87 7.93
N ASP A 98 20.46 -18.06 8.89
CA ASP A 98 20.63 -19.32 9.63
C ASP A 98 19.90 -19.28 10.98
N LEU A 99 18.56 -19.30 10.96
CA LEU A 99 17.77 -19.25 12.18
C LEU A 99 18.03 -20.50 13.04
N GLY A 100 18.78 -20.34 14.14
CA GLY A 100 19.17 -21.47 15.00
C GLY A 100 19.99 -22.54 14.27
N GLY A 101 20.79 -22.14 13.27
CA GLY A 101 21.61 -23.06 12.45
C GLY A 101 20.86 -23.71 11.27
N THR A 102 19.59 -23.38 11.05
CA THR A 102 18.82 -23.84 9.89
C THR A 102 18.67 -22.71 8.88
N ASN A 103 18.96 -22.99 7.61
CA ASN A 103 18.79 -22.02 6.52
C ASN A 103 17.30 -21.75 6.29
N ILE A 104 16.86 -20.52 6.57
CA ILE A 104 15.51 -20.02 6.31
C ILE A 104 15.60 -18.97 5.21
N VAL A 105 14.84 -19.21 4.14
CA VAL A 105 14.70 -18.27 3.02
C VAL A 105 13.71 -17.19 3.39
N TRP A 106 14.00 -15.96 2.97
CA TRP A 106 13.09 -14.84 3.08
C TRP A 106 13.13 -14.01 1.79
N ASN A 107 12.04 -13.31 1.54
CA ASN A 107 11.97 -12.32 0.50
C ASN A 107 11.05 -11.17 0.92
N TYR A 108 11.27 -10.02 0.33
CA TYR A 108 10.39 -8.87 0.44
C TYR A 108 10.54 -7.99 -0.79
N ASN A 109 9.61 -7.08 -0.97
CA ASN A 109 9.65 -6.12 -2.06
C ASN A 109 9.83 -4.68 -1.55
N PHE A 110 10.25 -3.80 -2.44
CA PHE A 110 10.16 -2.36 -2.25
C PHE A 110 9.88 -1.68 -3.58
N LEU A 111 9.25 -0.51 -3.53
CA LEU A 111 8.86 0.24 -4.73
C LEU A 111 9.72 1.48 -4.88
N ILE A 112 10.31 1.67 -6.07
CA ILE A 112 10.97 2.93 -6.44
C ILE A 112 10.01 3.81 -7.23
N THR A 113 9.73 5.00 -6.70
CA THR A 113 8.94 6.04 -7.39
C THR A 113 9.74 7.34 -7.54
N PRO A 114 9.37 8.23 -8.49
CA PRO A 114 10.06 9.52 -8.64
C PRO A 114 10.06 10.39 -7.37
N SER A 115 8.98 10.31 -6.58
CA SER A 115 8.79 11.12 -5.38
C SER A 115 9.15 10.41 -4.08
N GLY A 116 9.16 9.07 -4.06
CA GLY A 116 9.21 8.28 -2.82
C GLY A 116 7.85 8.14 -2.14
N GLU A 117 6.77 8.51 -2.82
CA GLU A 117 5.40 8.39 -2.30
C GLU A 117 4.63 7.28 -3.04
N ASN A 118 3.77 6.57 -2.32
CA ASN A 118 2.86 5.60 -2.89
C ASN A 118 1.59 6.30 -3.39
N ASN A 119 1.54 6.67 -4.67
CA ASN A 119 0.39 7.34 -5.26
C ASN A 119 -0.79 6.39 -5.56
N ASN A 120 -1.00 5.36 -4.72
CA ASN A 120 -2.15 4.45 -4.76
C ASN A 120 -3.48 5.11 -4.31
N LEU A 121 -3.55 6.45 -4.35
CA LEU A 121 -4.79 7.21 -4.16
C LEU A 121 -5.91 6.70 -5.07
N LEU A 122 -5.58 6.21 -6.27
CA LEU A 122 -6.54 5.66 -7.21
C LEU A 122 -7.29 4.42 -6.66
N GLY A 123 -6.59 3.51 -5.96
CA GLY A 123 -7.21 2.33 -5.35
C GLY A 123 -8.15 2.70 -4.21
N PHE A 124 -7.74 3.65 -3.38
CA PHE A 124 -8.58 4.21 -2.32
C PHE A 124 -9.86 4.82 -2.90
N PHE A 125 -9.75 5.67 -3.93
CA PHE A 125 -10.92 6.30 -4.55
C PHE A 125 -11.87 5.27 -5.21
N ILE A 126 -11.35 4.23 -5.87
CA ILE A 126 -12.17 3.17 -6.46
C ILE A 126 -12.95 2.41 -5.39
N VAL A 127 -12.29 2.01 -4.30
CA VAL A 127 -12.95 1.31 -3.19
C VAL A 127 -14.00 2.20 -2.52
N THR A 128 -13.67 3.46 -2.24
CA THR A 128 -14.63 4.43 -1.68
C THR A 128 -15.84 4.60 -2.61
N TYR A 129 -15.62 4.74 -3.92
CA TYR A 129 -16.70 4.89 -4.90
C TYR A 129 -17.62 3.66 -4.94
N LEU A 130 -17.06 2.45 -4.96
CA LEU A 130 -17.84 1.21 -4.96
C LEU A 130 -18.67 1.03 -3.67
N VAL A 131 -18.12 1.41 -2.52
CA VAL A 131 -18.85 1.38 -1.24
C VAL A 131 -20.02 2.37 -1.25
N LEU A 132 -19.78 3.61 -1.67
CA LEU A 132 -20.83 4.62 -1.78
C LEU A 132 -21.92 4.21 -2.77
N PHE A 133 -21.54 3.64 -3.92
CA PHE A 133 -22.47 3.09 -4.90
C PHE A 133 -23.30 1.95 -4.31
N GLY A 134 -22.67 1.01 -3.60
CA GLY A 134 -23.37 -0.10 -2.93
C GLY A 134 -24.40 0.37 -1.89
N ILE A 135 -24.08 1.39 -1.10
CA ILE A 135 -24.99 1.95 -0.09
C ILE A 135 -26.27 2.50 -0.74
N VAL A 136 -26.15 3.17 -1.90
CA VAL A 136 -27.31 3.72 -2.64
C VAL A 136 -28.28 2.61 -3.08
N PHE A 137 -27.77 1.45 -3.50
CA PHE A 137 -28.60 0.33 -3.97
C PHE A 137 -29.18 -0.51 -2.82
N VAL A 138 -28.47 -0.65 -1.69
CA VAL A 138 -28.93 -1.44 -0.54
C VAL A 138 -30.00 -0.71 0.27
N PHE A 139 -29.94 0.62 0.32
CA PHE A 139 -30.87 1.44 1.11
C PHE A 139 -31.66 2.46 0.26
N PRO A 140 -32.53 2.02 -0.66
CA PRO A 140 -33.31 2.92 -1.51
C PRO A 140 -34.31 3.80 -0.75
N LYS A 141 -34.61 3.47 0.51
CA LYS A 141 -35.43 4.32 1.40
C LYS A 141 -34.62 5.42 2.11
N ILE A 142 -33.31 5.22 2.29
CA ILE A 142 -32.36 6.24 2.78
C ILE A 142 -31.86 7.09 1.61
N SER A 143 -31.80 6.54 0.40
CA SER A 143 -31.46 7.30 -0.80
C SER A 143 -32.48 8.40 -1.11
N ALA A 144 -33.74 8.27 -0.64
CA ALA A 144 -34.73 9.34 -0.70
C ALA A 144 -34.40 10.55 0.22
N PHE A 145 -33.55 10.36 1.24
CA PHE A 145 -33.04 11.44 2.10
C PHE A 145 -31.76 12.07 1.54
N ILE A 146 -30.99 11.34 0.72
CA ILE A 146 -29.84 11.86 -0.05
C ILE A 146 -30.31 12.55 -1.34
N PHE A 147 -31.46 12.14 -1.87
CA PHE A 147 -32.24 12.87 -2.88
C PHE A 147 -33.05 13.99 -2.22
N LEU A 148 -32.41 15.11 -1.91
CA LEU A 148 -33.12 16.39 -1.76
C LEU A 148 -33.66 16.82 -3.15
N GLY A 149 -34.68 16.12 -3.65
CA GLY A 149 -35.31 16.39 -4.94
C GLY A 149 -34.45 16.04 -6.16
N THR A 150 -35.11 15.63 -7.24
CA THR A 150 -34.49 15.39 -8.56
C THR A 150 -33.74 16.60 -9.12
N THR A 151 -33.98 17.79 -8.58
CA THR A 151 -33.40 19.07 -8.97
C THR A 151 -32.07 19.38 -8.30
N TYR A 152 -31.76 18.81 -7.13
CA TYR A 152 -30.61 19.22 -6.31
C TYR A 152 -29.70 18.09 -5.83
N TRP A 153 -29.77 16.90 -6.45
CA TRP A 153 -28.88 15.77 -6.17
C TRP A 153 -27.38 16.11 -6.32
N HIS A 154 -27.06 17.15 -7.08
CA HIS A 154 -25.71 17.66 -7.24
C HIS A 154 -25.21 18.48 -6.05
N ILE A 155 -26.09 19.08 -5.22
CA ILE A 155 -25.67 19.98 -4.14
C ILE A 155 -24.78 19.28 -3.11
N PRO A 156 -25.11 18.08 -2.60
CA PRO A 156 -24.22 17.36 -1.71
C PRO A 156 -22.87 17.01 -2.36
N MET A 157 -22.86 16.68 -3.65
CA MET A 157 -21.62 16.46 -4.39
C MET A 157 -20.80 17.75 -4.53
N ILE A 158 -21.42 18.88 -4.86
CA ILE A 158 -20.75 20.18 -4.97
C ILE A 158 -20.13 20.58 -3.63
N ILE A 159 -20.87 20.43 -2.52
CA ILE A 159 -20.37 20.71 -1.17
C ILE A 159 -19.19 19.78 -0.82
N PHE A 160 -19.30 18.49 -1.16
CA PHE A 160 -18.23 17.52 -0.95
C PHE A 160 -16.96 17.85 -1.75
N PHE A 161 -17.11 18.18 -3.04
CA PHE A 161 -15.98 18.59 -3.89
C PHE A 161 -15.37 19.92 -3.43
N LEU A 162 -16.18 20.89 -3.01
CA LEU A 162 -15.70 22.14 -2.41
C LEU A 162 -14.90 21.88 -1.13
N GLY A 163 -15.36 20.95 -0.27
CA GLY A 163 -14.64 20.53 0.93
C GLY A 163 -13.27 19.93 0.62
N ILE A 164 -13.19 19.04 -0.39
CA ILE A 164 -11.92 18.46 -0.85
C ILE A 164 -10.98 19.53 -1.39
N ILE A 165 -11.49 20.45 -2.21
CA ILE A 165 -10.70 21.54 -2.79
C ILE A 165 -10.14 22.42 -1.67
N LEU A 166 -10.97 22.84 -0.72
CA LEU A 166 -10.53 23.66 0.42
C LEU A 166 -9.50 22.94 1.27
N TRP A 167 -9.71 21.65 1.58
CA TRP A 167 -8.74 20.83 2.33
C TRP A 167 -7.41 20.70 1.59
N PHE A 168 -7.44 20.50 0.26
CA PHE A 168 -6.23 20.44 -0.56
C PHE A 168 -5.46 21.78 -0.54
N PHE A 169 -6.17 22.91 -0.65
CA PHE A 169 -5.56 24.23 -0.57
C PHE A 169 -5.03 24.54 0.83
N GLU A 170 -5.70 24.12 1.89
CA GLU A 170 -5.24 24.31 3.26
C GLU A 170 -3.93 23.54 3.52
N ASN A 171 -3.86 22.27 3.11
CA ASN A 171 -2.63 21.47 3.22
C ASN A 171 -1.46 22.07 2.41
N ARG A 172 -1.74 22.59 1.20
CA ARG A 172 -0.71 23.26 0.39
C ARG A 172 -0.31 24.61 0.97
N TYR A 173 -1.24 25.35 1.56
CA TYR A 173 -0.96 26.62 2.22
C TYR A 173 -0.04 26.43 3.44
N GLN A 174 -0.31 25.42 4.27
CA GLN A 174 0.56 25.09 5.41
C GLN A 174 1.96 24.65 4.96
N TYR A 175 2.06 23.90 3.85
CA TYR A 175 3.36 23.53 3.27
C TYR A 175 4.16 24.76 2.80
N ILE A 176 3.52 25.72 2.13
CA ILE A 176 4.18 26.95 1.68
C ILE A 176 4.60 27.82 2.86
N ARG A 177 3.74 27.96 3.89
CA ARG A 177 4.04 28.78 5.08
C ARG A 177 5.12 28.15 5.98
N GLY A 178 5.17 26.82 6.07
CA GLY A 178 6.20 26.09 6.80
C GLY A 178 7.58 26.13 6.14
N GLY A 179 7.64 26.36 4.82
CA GLY A 179 8.89 26.47 4.06
C GLY A 179 9.66 27.80 4.23
N TYR A 180 9.06 28.82 4.87
CA TYR A 180 9.69 30.13 5.13
C TYR A 180 10.31 30.27 6.52
N LYS A 181 10.40 29.18 7.30
CA LYS A 181 11.22 29.13 8.52
C LYS A 181 12.49 28.30 8.27
N LYS A 182 13.39 28.86 7.49
CA LYS A 182 14.83 28.59 7.54
C LYS A 182 15.57 29.87 7.23
#